data_AF-A0A956SRL6-F1
#
_entry.id   AF-A0A956SRL6-F1
#
_cell.length_a   1.000
_cell.length_b   1.000
_cell.length_c   1.000
_cell.angle_alpha   90.00
_cell.angle_beta   90.00
_cell.angle_gamma   90.00
#
_symmetry.space_group_name_H-M   'P 1'
#
loop_
_entity.id
_entity.type
_entity.pdbx_description
1 polymer ?
#
loop_
_entity_poly.entity_id
_entity_poly.type
_entity_poly.pdbx_seq_one_letter_code
_entity_poly.pdbx_strand_id
1 'polypeptide(L)'
;WYVRLSLPRAVLHQRIATRAAEMVRRGIVEEVAAALADGAPLRGPGMDGIGVREAVDVLQGLLPRERLAETIALATRQYAKRQDTWFRHQLAGDVLALDATSPPERLAAQVAAAWSAQPA
;
A
#
# COMPACT_ATOMS: atom_id res chain seq x y z
N TRP A 1 -20.71 11.05 -0.94
CA TRP A 1 -20.50 9.73 -1.56
C TRP A 1 -19.01 9.44 -1.62
N TYR A 2 -18.62 8.18 -1.59
CA TYR A 2 -17.23 7.73 -1.65
C TYR A 2 -16.98 6.96 -2.94
N VAL A 3 -15.73 6.96 -3.42
CA VAL A 3 -15.26 6.03 -4.44
C VAL A 3 -14.38 5.00 -3.77
N ARG A 4 -14.65 3.71 -4.02
CA ARG A 4 -13.82 2.61 -3.56
C ARG A 4 -13.29 1.82 -4.75
N LEU A 5 -11.97 1.76 -4.87
CA LEU A 5 -11.31 0.88 -5.82
C LEU A 5 -11.15 -0.52 -5.22
N SER A 6 -11.56 -1.53 -5.98
CA SER A 6 -11.44 -2.94 -5.61
C SER A 6 -10.66 -3.72 -6.66
N LEU A 7 -10.04 -4.82 -6.26
CA LEU A 7 -9.32 -5.72 -7.14
C LEU A 7 -9.66 -7.16 -6.76
N PRO A 8 -9.68 -8.10 -7.74
CA PRO A 8 -9.65 -9.51 -7.43
C PRO A 8 -8.46 -9.84 -6.52
N ARG A 9 -8.70 -10.66 -5.48
CA ARG A 9 -7.70 -10.94 -4.43
C ARG A 9 -6.37 -11.45 -4.98
N ALA A 10 -6.43 -12.34 -5.98
CA ALA A 10 -5.23 -12.87 -6.64
C ALA A 10 -4.40 -11.78 -7.32
N VAL A 11 -5.05 -10.88 -8.07
CA VAL A 11 -4.40 -9.74 -8.74
C VAL A 11 -3.78 -8.79 -7.73
N LEU A 12 -4.50 -8.48 -6.65
CA LEU A 12 -3.98 -7.62 -5.58
C LEU A 12 -2.73 -8.24 -4.92
N HIS A 13 -2.78 -9.52 -4.57
CA HIS A 13 -1.65 -10.22 -3.96
C HIS A 13 -0.41 -10.28 -4.86
N GLN A 14 -0.62 -10.46 -6.16
CA GLN A 14 0.46 -10.44 -7.16
C GLN A 14 1.07 -9.04 -7.26
N ARG A 15 0.26 -7.99 -7.43
CA ARG A 15 0.75 -6.60 -7.49
C ARG A 15 1.52 -6.19 -6.23
N ILE A 16 1.05 -6.62 -5.06
CA ILE A 16 1.76 -6.39 -3.78
C ILE A 16 3.14 -7.08 -3.79
N ALA A 17 3.21 -8.34 -4.23
CA ALA A 17 4.48 -9.07 -4.29
C ALA A 17 5.48 -8.39 -5.24
N THR A 18 5.03 -8.05 -6.45
CA THR A 18 5.83 -7.31 -7.44
C THR A 18 6.31 -5.98 -6.88
N ARG A 19 5.41 -5.19 -6.26
CA ARG A 19 5.79 -3.91 -5.66
C ARG A 19 6.82 -4.07 -4.54
N ALA A 20 6.68 -5.08 -3.68
CA ALA A 20 7.62 -5.32 -2.60
C ALA A 20 9.02 -5.71 -3.11
N ALA A 21 9.08 -6.59 -4.11
CA ALA A 21 10.34 -6.92 -4.79
C ALA A 21 10.99 -5.67 -5.41
N GLU A 22 10.18 -4.82 -6.06
CA GLU A 22 10.66 -3.59 -6.67
C GLU A 22 11.18 -2.59 -5.64
N MET A 23 10.56 -2.48 -4.46
CA MET A 23 11.05 -1.64 -3.37
C MET A 23 12.44 -2.09 -2.91
N VAL A 24 12.63 -3.40 -2.71
CA VAL A 24 13.95 -3.96 -2.33
C VAL A 24 14.98 -3.70 -3.43
N ARG A 25 14.61 -3.94 -4.70
CA ARG A 25 15.49 -3.70 -5.85
C ARG A 25 15.89 -2.24 -6.02
N ARG A 26 15.00 -1.31 -5.66
CA ARG A 26 15.27 0.14 -5.70
C ARG A 26 16.14 0.63 -4.54
N GLY A 27 16.43 -0.22 -3.56
CA GLY A 27 17.36 0.11 -2.48
C GLY A 27 16.68 0.67 -1.24
N ILE A 28 15.50 0.16 -0.85
CA ILE A 28 14.81 0.61 0.39
C ILE A 28 15.70 0.47 1.64
N VAL A 29 16.60 -0.52 1.69
CA VAL A 29 17.54 -0.69 2.82
C VAL A 29 18.56 0.42 2.84
N GLU A 30 19.10 0.76 1.68
CA GLU A 30 20.06 1.85 1.49
C GLU A 30 19.43 3.22 1.77
N GLU A 31 18.19 3.46 1.31
CA GLU A 31 17.43 4.69 1.62
C GLU A 31 17.26 4.87 3.14
N VAL A 32 16.89 3.81 3.86
CA VAL A 32 16.72 3.85 5.33
C VAL A 32 18.06 4.00 6.05
N ALA A 33 19.11 3.30 5.59
CA ALA A 33 20.45 3.44 6.16
C ALA A 33 20.97 4.89 6.03
N ALA A 34 20.76 5.52 4.86
CA ALA A 34 21.13 6.91 4.64
C ALA A 34 20.36 7.87 5.55
N ALA A 35 19.05 7.67 5.71
CA ALA A 35 18.24 8.49 6.61
C ALA A 35 18.72 8.38 8.07
N LEU A 36 19.03 7.17 8.55
CA LEU A 36 19.57 6.96 9.90
C LEU A 36 20.94 7.63 10.07
N ALA A 37 21.80 7.56 9.06
CA ALA A 37 23.11 8.21 9.07
C ALA A 37 23.00 9.74 9.10
N ASP A 38 21.95 10.31 8.49
CA ASP A 38 21.62 11.74 8.52
C ASP A 38 20.92 12.18 9.82
N GLY A 39 20.82 11.28 10.81
CA GLY A 39 20.29 11.59 12.14
C GLY A 39 18.80 11.34 12.30
N ALA A 40 18.13 10.69 11.33
CA ALA A 40 16.77 10.22 11.55
C ALA A 40 16.75 9.24 12.73
N PRO A 41 15.79 9.36 13.66
CA PRO A 41 15.73 8.46 14.79
C PRO A 41 15.35 7.05 14.33
N LEU A 42 15.92 6.03 14.95
CA LEU A 42 15.56 4.63 14.68
C LEU A 42 14.07 4.36 14.86
N ARG A 43 13.44 5.07 15.80
CA ARG A 43 12.00 5.08 16.06
C ARG A 43 11.52 6.52 16.01
N GLY A 44 10.65 6.83 15.07
CA GLY A 44 10.10 8.16 14.89
C GLY A 44 9.09 8.22 13.76
N PRO A 45 8.55 9.40 13.46
CA PRO A 45 7.58 9.58 12.38
C PRO A 45 8.11 9.02 11.06
N GLY A 46 7.34 8.13 10.43
CA GLY A 46 7.69 7.50 9.14
C GLY A 46 8.53 6.22 9.25
N MET A 47 9.14 5.94 10.41
CA MET A 47 9.97 4.74 10.62
C MET A 47 9.16 3.46 10.87
N ASP A 48 7.88 3.60 11.18
CA ASP A 48 6.93 2.51 11.40
C ASP A 48 6.20 2.07 10.12
N GLY A 49 6.46 2.76 9.00
CA GLY A 49 5.91 2.44 7.69
C GLY A 49 6.32 1.06 7.20
N ILE A 50 5.39 0.37 6.53
CA ILE A 50 5.69 -0.92 5.89
C ILE A 50 6.71 -0.70 4.78
N GLY A 51 7.78 -1.49 4.77
CA GLY A 51 8.98 -1.29 3.96
C GLY A 51 10.13 -0.71 4.79
N VAL A 52 9.87 0.39 5.49
CA VAL A 52 10.87 1.10 6.29
C VAL A 52 11.19 0.32 7.57
N ARG A 53 10.15 -0.10 8.31
CA ARG A 53 10.35 -0.90 9.52
C ARG A 53 11.10 -2.19 9.24
N GLU A 54 10.71 -2.91 8.19
CA GLU A 54 11.37 -4.16 7.82
C GLU A 54 12.81 -3.92 7.32
N ALA A 55 13.10 -2.78 6.69
CA ALA A 55 14.46 -2.39 6.34
C ALA A 55 15.31 -2.08 7.58
N VAL A 56 14.74 -1.43 8.60
CA VAL A 56 15.41 -1.25 9.91
C VAL A 56 15.74 -2.62 10.52
N ASP A 57 14.81 -3.57 10.51
CA ASP A 57 15.06 -4.92 11.03
C ASP A 57 16.22 -5.62 10.29
N VAL A 58 16.37 -5.40 8.98
CA VAL A 58 17.54 -5.88 8.21
C VAL A 58 18.83 -5.22 8.70
N LEU A 59 18.83 -3.89 8.86
CA LEU A 59 20.01 -3.14 9.33
C LEU A 59 20.43 -3.52 10.75
N GLN A 60 19.49 -3.98 11.58
CA GLN A 60 19.76 -4.48 12.93
C GLN A 60 20.11 -5.97 12.98
N GLY A 61 20.12 -6.67 11.83
CA GLY A 61 20.37 -8.12 11.76
C GLY A 61 19.23 -8.99 12.29
N LEU A 62 18.03 -8.42 12.48
CA LEU A 62 16.84 -9.12 12.96
C LEU A 62 16.05 -9.80 11.83
N LEU A 63 16.24 -9.35 10.59
CA LEU A 63 15.62 -9.90 9.39
C LEU A 63 16.71 -10.16 8.32
N PRO A 64 16.84 -11.38 7.78
CA PRO A 64 17.73 -11.61 6.65
C PRO A 64 17.25 -10.82 5.42
N ARG A 65 18.20 -10.20 4.70
CA ARG A 65 17.89 -9.32 3.55
C ARG A 65 17.11 -10.06 2.46
N GLU A 66 17.35 -11.35 2.30
CA GLU A 66 16.69 -12.22 1.31
C GLU A 66 15.20 -12.41 1.61
N ARG A 67 14.82 -12.29 2.89
CA ARG A 67 13.42 -12.40 3.35
C ARG A 67 12.67 -11.08 3.28
N LEU A 68 13.36 -9.96 3.08
CA LEU A 68 12.79 -8.61 3.17
C LEU A 68 11.57 -8.42 2.26
N ALA A 69 11.67 -8.79 0.98
CA ALA A 69 10.59 -8.61 0.02
C ALA A 69 9.33 -9.41 0.42
N GLU A 70 9.51 -10.64 0.90
CA GLU A 70 8.40 -11.48 1.36
C GLU A 70 7.75 -10.92 2.62
N THR A 71 8.55 -10.45 3.57
CA THR A 71 8.05 -9.83 4.82
C THR A 71 7.24 -8.56 4.52
N ILE A 72 7.75 -7.67 3.66
CA ILE A 72 7.04 -6.47 3.19
C ILE A 72 5.72 -6.85 2.51
N ALA A 73 5.74 -7.84 1.62
CA ALA A 73 4.55 -8.28 0.91
C ALA A 73 3.49 -8.85 1.87
N LEU A 74 3.90 -9.64 2.86
CA LEU A 74 3.01 -10.17 3.89
C LEU A 74 2.37 -9.05 4.72
N ALA A 75 3.18 -8.14 5.25
CA ALA A 75 2.70 -7.00 6.04
C ALA A 75 1.72 -6.13 5.22
N THR A 76 2.04 -5.89 3.94
CA THR A 76 1.19 -5.13 3.02
C THR A 76 -0.14 -5.84 2.75
N ARG A 77 -0.17 -7.17 2.57
CA ARG A 77 -1.42 -7.93 2.42
C ARG A 77 -2.31 -7.84 3.66
N GLN A 78 -1.71 -7.95 4.85
CA GLN A 78 -2.45 -7.81 6.10
C GLN A 78 -3.02 -6.40 6.25
N TYR A 79 -2.25 -5.37 5.88
CA TYR A 79 -2.71 -3.99 5.88
C TYR A 79 -3.85 -3.78 4.87
N ALA A 80 -3.71 -4.27 3.64
CA ALA A 80 -4.75 -4.21 2.62
C ALA A 80 -6.05 -4.90 3.08
N LYS A 81 -5.95 -6.05 3.78
CA LYS A 81 -7.12 -6.70 4.40
C LYS A 81 -7.78 -5.77 5.45
N ARG A 82 -6.99 -5.14 6.32
CA ARG A 82 -7.51 -4.19 7.32
C ARG A 82 -8.19 -2.99 6.65
N GLN A 83 -7.61 -2.45 5.59
CA GLN A 83 -8.22 -1.39 4.78
C GLN A 83 -9.56 -1.84 4.18
N ASP A 84 -9.63 -3.04 3.58
CA ASP A 84 -10.87 -3.58 3.02
C ASP A 84 -11.97 -3.71 4.07
N THR A 85 -11.64 -4.26 5.24
CA THR A 85 -12.55 -4.36 6.38
C THR A 85 -13.01 -2.97 6.82
N TRP A 86 -12.09 -2.01 6.99
CA TRP A 86 -12.44 -0.66 7.40
C TRP A 86 -13.41 0.01 6.40
N PHE A 87 -13.11 -0.05 5.11
CA PHE A 87 -13.98 0.54 4.08
C PHE A 87 -15.38 -0.07 4.04
N ARG A 88 -15.53 -1.36 4.33
CA ARG A 88 -16.86 -2.01 4.36
C ARG A 88 -17.73 -1.59 5.54
N HIS A 89 -17.12 -1.12 6.63
CA HIS A 89 -17.85 -0.89 7.89
C HIS A 89 -17.89 0.57 8.34
N GLN A 90 -17.03 1.44 7.79
CA GLN A 90 -16.82 2.79 8.33
C GLN A 90 -17.19 3.91 7.34
N LEU A 91 -17.47 3.61 6.08
CA LEU A 91 -17.92 4.61 5.11
C LEU A 91 -19.41 4.95 5.34
N ALA A 92 -19.69 6.19 5.74
CA ALA A 92 -21.04 6.67 5.99
C ALA A 92 -21.61 7.39 4.75
N GLY A 93 -22.36 6.67 3.91
CA GLY A 93 -23.01 7.20 2.72
C GLY A 93 -22.84 6.31 1.49
N ASP A 94 -23.30 6.79 0.33
CA ASP A 94 -23.23 6.01 -0.91
C ASP A 94 -21.79 5.75 -1.33
N VAL A 95 -21.50 4.51 -1.73
CA VAL A 95 -20.18 4.07 -2.18
C VAL A 95 -20.24 3.61 -3.63
N LEU A 96 -19.57 4.33 -4.51
CA LEU A 96 -19.28 3.87 -5.87
C LEU A 96 -18.10 2.90 -5.83
N ALA A 97 -18.39 1.60 -5.93
CA ALA A 97 -17.36 0.56 -6.00
C ALA A 97 -16.92 0.35 -7.46
N LEU A 98 -15.63 0.49 -7.73
CA LEU A 98 -15.03 0.36 -9.07
C LEU A 98 -14.00 -0.77 -9.09
N ASP A 99 -13.95 -1.52 -10.19
CA ASP A 99 -12.95 -2.57 -10.41
C ASP A 99 -11.67 -1.97 -11.02
N ALA A 100 -10.63 -1.86 -10.22
CA ALA A 100 -9.33 -1.30 -10.60
C ALA A 100 -8.46 -2.23 -11.47
N THR A 101 -9.02 -3.31 -11.99
CA THR A 101 -8.47 -3.99 -13.16
C THR A 101 -8.75 -3.24 -14.46
N SER A 102 -9.76 -2.36 -14.48
CA SER A 102 -10.05 -1.50 -15.63
C SER A 102 -9.00 -0.40 -15.82
N PRO A 103 -8.80 0.10 -17.06
CA PRO A 103 -7.90 1.22 -17.32
C PRO A 103 -8.31 2.50 -16.56
N PRO A 104 -7.34 3.32 -16.11
CA PRO A 104 -7.62 4.54 -15.35
C PRO A 104 -8.59 5.51 -16.04
N GLU A 105 -8.53 5.61 -17.37
CA GLU A 105 -9.38 6.50 -18.17
C GLU A 105 -10.85 6.10 -18.05
N ARG A 106 -11.13 4.80 -18.04
CA ARG A 106 -12.50 4.27 -17.86
C ARG A 106 -13.01 4.53 -16.45
N LEU A 107 -12.16 4.30 -15.45
CA LEU A 107 -12.50 4.55 -14.04
C LEU A 107 -12.81 6.03 -13.81
N ALA A 108 -11.97 6.93 -14.35
CA ALA A 108 -12.16 8.36 -14.26
C ALA A 108 -13.48 8.81 -14.92
N ALA A 109 -13.81 8.26 -16.10
CA ALA A 109 -15.08 8.53 -16.77
C ALA A 109 -16.30 8.11 -15.93
N GLN A 110 -16.22 6.95 -15.25
CA GLN A 110 -17.29 6.48 -14.35
C GLN A 110 -17.48 7.40 -13.14
N VAL A 111 -16.38 7.86 -12.53
CA VAL A 111 -16.41 8.84 -11.43
C VAL A 111 -17.04 10.15 -11.88
N ALA A 112 -16.64 10.68 -13.05
CA ALA A 112 -17.17 11.92 -13.60
C ALA A 112 -18.66 11.84 -13.94
N ALA A 113 -19.11 10.71 -14.50
CA ALA A 113 -20.53 10.46 -14.77
C ALA A 113 -21.35 10.41 -13.48
N ALA A 114 -20.85 9.70 -12.46
CA ALA A 114 -21.52 9.61 -11.15
C ALA A 114 -21.62 10.97 -10.45
N TRP A 115 -20.57 11.79 -10.55
CA TRP A 115 -20.57 13.16 -10.02
C TRP A 115 -21.61 14.04 -10.73
N SER A 116 -21.67 13.96 -12.07
CA SER A 116 -22.58 14.81 -12.87
C SER A 116 -24.05 14.47 -12.70
N ALA A 117 -24.36 13.23 -12.29
CA ALA A 117 -25.72 12.77 -12.06
C ALA A 117 -26.29 13.16 -10.69
N GLN A 118 -25.50 13.83 -9.83
CA GLN A 118 -25.96 14.23 -8.51
C GLN A 118 -26.88 15.46 -8.60
N PRO A 119 -28.04 15.44 -7.93
CA PRO A 119 -28.87 16.62 -7.82
C PRO A 119 -28.12 17.74 -7.08
N ALA A 120 -28.34 18.98 -7.53
CA ALA A 120 -27.73 20.20 -6.98
C ALA A 120 -28.13 20.46 -5.52
#